data_AF-A0A101IMA6-F1
#
_entry.id   AF-A0A101IMA6-F1
#
_cell.length_a   1.000
_cell.length_b   1.000
_cell.length_c   1.000
_cell.angle_alpha   90.00
_cell.angle_beta   90.00
_cell.angle_gamma   90.00
#
_symmetry.space_group_name_H-M   'P 1'
#
loop_
_entity.id
_entity.type
_entity.pdbx_description
1 polymer ?
#
loop_
_entity_poly.entity_id
_entity_poly.type
_entity_poly.pdbx_seq_one_letter_code
_entity_poly.pdbx_strand_id
1 'polypeptide(L)'
;MLVVSRFTNLNKMEENKKQKGFTLVEIIVGLSIVSIGVLGVFSMVSRFSDYSKVIKDSFVASYLAQEGVEIVKNIRDSNKLKNDEVNYPWNFGLTQCSNGCEGSYDSNNLSVFSGDGRNLYLSDNGYKYSDGIETYYRRRITIGISVALINVFVASIKSQSRIIYSQELLEQSSYVLEYMNSKIRMAVKDVDGNCIVAGSTYNISGGGSSIRFISYDAEASDYTCKEFFLDNNLIKGRSSTDTSSSNFGAAFIIASPSFKVNSLKFSIFGDSIDNQPRVTTLINMHKEEQDGVTSKITIQSTASKRQLEI
;
A
#
# COMPACT_ATOMS: atom_id res chain seq x y z
N MET A 1 66.22 -66.77 -19.03
CA MET A 1 66.77 -67.00 -17.67
C MET A 1 65.55 -67.04 -16.74
N LEU A 2 65.16 -68.23 -16.26
CA LEU A 2 65.26 -68.61 -14.82
C LEU A 2 64.71 -67.47 -13.92
N VAL A 3 63.75 -67.62 -13.01
CA VAL A 3 63.39 -68.78 -12.17
C VAL A 3 62.24 -68.35 -11.23
N VAL A 4 61.37 -69.32 -10.87
CA VAL A 4 60.63 -69.44 -9.59
C VAL A 4 59.52 -68.42 -9.25
N SER A 5 58.27 -68.89 -9.04
CA SER A 5 57.87 -69.35 -7.69
C SER A 5 56.49 -70.04 -7.66
N ARG A 6 56.51 -71.25 -7.09
CA ARG A 6 55.51 -71.94 -6.25
C ARG A 6 54.01 -71.74 -6.50
N PHE A 7 53.39 -72.83 -6.97
CA PHE A 7 52.00 -73.18 -6.67
C PHE A 7 51.86 -73.58 -5.19
N THR A 8 51.00 -72.87 -4.45
CA THR A 8 50.32 -73.37 -3.25
C THR A 8 48.90 -72.82 -3.22
N ASN A 9 47.94 -73.74 -3.13
CA ASN A 9 46.49 -73.55 -3.16
C ASN A 9 45.99 -72.40 -2.29
N LEU A 10 45.22 -71.49 -2.91
CA LEU A 10 44.16 -70.75 -2.22
C LEU A 10 42.86 -71.12 -2.92
N ASN A 11 42.14 -72.08 -2.34
CA ASN A 11 40.71 -72.26 -2.57
C ASN A 11 40.01 -70.96 -2.13
N LYS A 12 39.91 -70.00 -3.05
CA LYS A 12 39.03 -68.84 -2.89
C LYS A 12 37.64 -69.33 -3.24
N MET A 13 36.92 -69.84 -2.24
CA MET A 13 35.50 -70.13 -2.37
C MET A 13 34.82 -68.85 -2.84
N GLU A 14 34.22 -68.89 -4.03
CA GLU A 14 33.31 -67.85 -4.48
C GLU A 14 32.15 -67.80 -3.48
N GLU A 15 32.10 -66.78 -2.64
CA GLU A 15 30.89 -66.45 -1.89
C GLU A 15 29.78 -66.17 -2.91
N ASN A 16 28.91 -67.15 -3.09
CA ASN A 16 27.61 -66.97 -3.72
C ASN A 16 26.86 -65.88 -2.94
N LYS A 17 26.96 -64.62 -3.39
CA LYS A 17 26.09 -63.54 -2.90
C LYS A 17 24.66 -63.98 -3.22
N LYS A 18 23.96 -64.51 -2.21
CA LYS A 18 22.52 -64.80 -2.29
C LYS A 18 21.82 -63.51 -2.74
N GLN A 19 21.39 -63.46 -4.00
CA GLN A 19 20.55 -62.38 -4.47
C GLN A 19 19.25 -62.47 -3.68
N LYS A 20 18.98 -61.45 -2.85
CA LYS A 20 17.74 -61.37 -2.07
C LYS A 20 16.60 -61.19 -3.07
N GLY A 21 15.83 -62.25 -3.32
CA GLY A 21 14.59 -62.15 -4.08
C GLY A 21 13.54 -61.36 -3.29
N PHE A 22 12.71 -60.58 -3.98
CA PHE A 22 11.58 -59.88 -3.36
C PHE A 22 10.58 -60.88 -2.80
N THR A 23 10.03 -60.59 -1.62
CA THR A 23 8.98 -61.45 -1.05
C THR A 23 7.64 -61.11 -1.69
N LEU A 24 6.79 -62.12 -1.94
CA LEU A 24 5.46 -61.91 -2.53
C LEU A 24 4.58 -60.99 -1.67
N VAL A 25 4.77 -61.02 -0.34
CA VAL A 25 4.09 -60.15 0.62
C VAL A 25 4.46 -58.68 0.43
N GLU A 26 5.72 -58.37 0.15
CA GLU A 26 6.19 -57.00 -0.08
C GLU A 26 5.53 -56.38 -1.33
N ILE A 27 5.36 -57.17 -2.39
CA ILE A 27 4.65 -56.71 -3.60
C ILE A 27 3.17 -56.45 -3.32
N ILE A 28 2.50 -57.31 -2.54
CA ILE A 28 1.09 -57.12 -2.17
C ILE A 28 0.91 -55.85 -1.34
N VAL A 29 1.79 -55.63 -0.35
CA VAL A 29 1.75 -54.41 0.48
C VAL A 29 2.05 -53.17 -0.36
N GLY A 30 3.06 -53.23 -1.22
CA GLY A 30 3.42 -52.13 -2.13
C GLY A 30 2.27 -51.77 -3.08
N LEU A 31 1.63 -52.77 -3.69
CA LEU A 31 0.46 -52.56 -4.56
C LEU A 31 -0.71 -51.96 -3.80
N SER A 32 -0.96 -52.40 -2.57
CA SER A 32 -2.04 -51.87 -1.72
C SER A 32 -1.85 -50.38 -1.43
N ILE A 33 -0.63 -49.96 -1.09
CA ILE A 33 -0.30 -48.55 -0.82
C ILE A 33 -0.47 -47.71 -2.09
N VAL A 34 0.02 -48.21 -3.24
CA VAL A 34 -0.13 -47.52 -4.54
C VAL A 34 -1.61 -47.38 -4.91
N SER A 35 -2.43 -48.41 -4.72
CA SER A 35 -3.86 -48.36 -5.01
C SER A 35 -4.59 -47.31 -4.16
N ILE A 36 -4.29 -47.22 -2.87
CA ILE A 36 -4.87 -46.18 -1.99
C ILE A 36 -4.45 -44.79 -2.46
N GLY A 37 -3.17 -44.60 -2.82
CA GLY A 37 -2.66 -43.34 -3.36
C GLY A 37 -3.40 -42.90 -4.63
N VAL A 38 -3.59 -43.83 -5.58
CA VAL A 38 -4.28 -43.55 -6.86
C VAL A 38 -5.75 -43.18 -6.64
N LEU A 39 -6.46 -43.90 -5.76
CA LEU A 39 -7.85 -43.58 -5.42
C LEU A 39 -7.97 -42.21 -4.75
N GLY A 40 -7.02 -41.86 -3.88
CA GLY A 40 -6.94 -40.55 -3.25
C GLY A 40 -6.84 -39.43 -4.29
N VAL A 41 -5.89 -39.53 -5.23
CA VAL A 41 -5.72 -38.55 -6.31
C VAL A 41 -6.97 -38.46 -7.19
N PHE A 42 -7.53 -39.60 -7.58
CA PHE A 42 -8.74 -39.63 -8.40
C PHE A 42 -9.92 -38.91 -7.72
N SER A 43 -10.15 -39.18 -6.43
CA SER A 43 -11.22 -38.54 -5.66
C SER A 43 -11.05 -37.01 -5.58
N MET A 44 -9.81 -36.54 -5.50
CA MET A 44 -9.50 -35.11 -5.49
C MET A 44 -9.79 -34.46 -6.85
N VAL A 45 -9.37 -35.11 -7.94
CA VAL A 45 -9.63 -34.62 -9.32
C VAL A 45 -11.12 -34.53 -9.61
N SER A 46 -11.90 -35.54 -9.19
CA SER A 46 -13.36 -35.50 -9.35
C SER A 46 -13.97 -34.30 -8.62
N ARG A 47 -13.62 -34.09 -7.35
CA ARG A 47 -14.11 -32.93 -6.58
C ARG A 47 -13.68 -31.61 -7.20
N PHE A 48 -12.42 -31.51 -7.65
CA PHE A 48 -11.90 -30.29 -8.28
C PHE A 48 -12.68 -29.92 -9.55
N SER A 49 -13.08 -30.91 -10.36
CA SER A 49 -13.90 -30.68 -11.55
C SER A 49 -15.26 -30.08 -11.19
N ASP A 50 -15.91 -30.59 -10.15
CA ASP A 50 -17.21 -30.06 -9.71
C ASP A 50 -17.08 -28.65 -9.11
N TYR A 51 -16.04 -28.38 -8.33
CA TYR A 51 -15.74 -27.01 -7.86
C TYR A 51 -15.47 -26.05 -9.03
N SER A 52 -14.79 -26.50 -10.07
CA SER A 52 -14.49 -25.67 -11.25
C SER A 52 -15.76 -25.24 -11.99
N LYS A 53 -16.81 -26.09 -12.02
CA LYS A 53 -18.13 -25.73 -12.58
C LYS A 53 -18.79 -24.62 -11.78
N VAL A 54 -18.82 -24.74 -10.45
CA VAL A 54 -19.40 -23.71 -9.57
C VAL A 54 -18.67 -22.37 -9.71
N ILE A 55 -17.34 -22.39 -9.81
CA ILE A 55 -16.53 -21.18 -10.03
C ILE A 55 -16.90 -20.53 -11.37
N LYS A 56 -16.96 -21.32 -12.45
CA LYS A 56 -17.38 -20.84 -13.77
C LYS A 56 -18.75 -20.16 -13.71
N ASP A 57 -19.71 -20.79 -13.05
CA ASP A 57 -21.08 -20.28 -12.96
C ASP A 57 -21.15 -19.00 -12.12
N SER A 58 -20.35 -18.91 -11.06
CA SER A 58 -20.21 -17.71 -10.26
C SER A 58 -19.63 -16.53 -11.07
N PHE A 59 -18.65 -16.80 -11.93
CA PHE A 59 -18.16 -15.79 -12.87
C PHE A 59 -19.25 -15.33 -13.83
N VAL A 60 -19.95 -16.25 -14.50
CA VAL A 60 -21.04 -15.91 -15.43
C VAL A 60 -22.12 -15.09 -14.72
N ALA A 61 -22.59 -15.53 -13.54
CA ALA A 61 -23.57 -14.81 -12.75
C ALA A 61 -23.10 -13.39 -12.36
N SER A 62 -21.82 -13.23 -12.01
CA SER A 62 -21.25 -11.93 -11.66
C SER A 62 -21.22 -10.97 -12.86
N TYR A 63 -20.85 -11.45 -14.05
CA TYR A 63 -20.90 -10.64 -15.27
C TYR A 63 -22.34 -10.29 -15.67
N LEU A 64 -23.28 -11.24 -15.55
CA LEU A 64 -24.70 -10.98 -15.79
C LEU A 64 -25.30 -9.98 -14.78
N ALA A 65 -24.81 -9.96 -13.54
CA ALA A 65 -25.21 -8.98 -12.54
C ALA A 65 -24.63 -7.59 -12.84
N GLN A 66 -23.36 -7.51 -13.28
CA GLN A 66 -22.73 -6.25 -13.73
C GLN A 66 -23.48 -5.65 -14.92
N GLU A 67 -23.88 -6.48 -15.89
CA GLU A 67 -24.74 -6.05 -17.00
C GLU A 67 -26.08 -5.51 -16.49
N GLY A 68 -26.69 -6.17 -15.49
CA GLY A 68 -27.90 -5.67 -14.83
C GLY A 68 -27.75 -4.25 -14.26
N VAL A 69 -26.61 -3.95 -13.64
CA VAL A 69 -26.29 -2.60 -13.15
C VAL A 69 -26.14 -1.61 -14.30
N GLU A 70 -25.53 -2.03 -15.41
CA GLU A 70 -25.34 -1.17 -16.58
C GLU A 70 -26.65 -0.83 -17.29
N ILE A 71 -27.58 -1.78 -17.40
CA ILE A 71 -28.93 -1.53 -17.92
C ILE A 71 -29.63 -0.44 -17.09
N VAL A 72 -29.57 -0.54 -15.77
CA VAL A 72 -30.16 0.46 -14.85
C VAL A 72 -29.50 1.82 -15.02
N LYS A 73 -28.17 1.88 -15.15
CA LYS A 73 -27.44 3.13 -15.41
C LYS A 73 -27.83 3.74 -16.74
N ASN A 74 -27.88 2.95 -17.82
CA ASN A 74 -28.27 3.43 -19.13
C ASN A 74 -29.67 4.05 -19.12
N ILE A 75 -30.65 3.38 -18.51
CA ILE A 75 -32.01 3.93 -18.34
C ILE A 75 -31.98 5.24 -17.55
N ARG A 76 -31.29 5.26 -16.40
CA ARG A 76 -31.15 6.46 -15.55
C ARG A 76 -30.52 7.63 -16.29
N ASP A 77 -29.41 7.38 -16.99
CA ASP A 77 -28.62 8.42 -17.64
C ASP A 77 -29.36 8.94 -18.88
N SER A 78 -30.03 8.06 -19.63
CA SER A 78 -30.97 8.44 -20.69
C SER A 78 -32.12 9.31 -20.20
N ASN A 79 -32.69 8.99 -19.04
CA ASN A 79 -33.73 9.81 -18.43
C ASN A 79 -33.18 11.16 -17.94
N LYS A 80 -31.95 11.19 -17.41
CA LYS A 80 -31.29 12.41 -16.96
C LYS A 80 -31.03 13.38 -18.12
N LEU A 81 -30.55 12.89 -19.26
CA LEU A 81 -30.37 13.74 -20.46
C LEU A 81 -31.68 14.39 -20.88
N LYS A 82 -32.80 13.66 -20.81
CA LYS A 82 -34.15 14.22 -21.05
C LYS A 82 -34.62 15.17 -19.93
N ASN A 83 -34.17 14.96 -18.69
CA ASN A 83 -34.50 15.86 -17.58
C ASN A 83 -33.99 17.27 -17.84
N ASP A 84 -32.75 17.38 -18.31
CA ASP A 84 -32.08 18.65 -18.59
C ASP A 84 -32.77 19.43 -19.74
N GLU A 85 -33.46 18.73 -20.66
CA GLU A 85 -34.17 19.33 -21.80
C GLU A 85 -35.66 19.62 -21.56
N VAL A 86 -36.39 18.67 -20.93
CA VAL A 86 -37.87 18.70 -20.85
C VAL A 86 -38.43 18.40 -19.45
N ASN A 87 -37.61 18.47 -18.40
CA ASN A 87 -38.00 18.16 -17.01
C ASN A 87 -38.60 16.74 -16.85
N TYR A 88 -38.04 15.77 -17.58
CA TYR A 88 -38.40 14.35 -17.49
C TYR A 88 -37.87 13.69 -16.20
N PRO A 89 -38.65 12.90 -15.44
CA PRO A 89 -38.15 12.31 -14.19
C PRO A 89 -36.95 11.37 -14.40
N TRP A 90 -35.85 11.61 -13.70
CA TRP A 90 -34.62 10.81 -13.82
C TRP A 90 -34.82 9.31 -13.48
N ASN A 91 -35.79 9.01 -12.63
CA ASN A 91 -36.10 7.68 -12.11
C ASN A 91 -37.25 6.97 -12.86
N PHE A 92 -37.71 7.52 -13.98
CA PHE A 92 -38.78 6.90 -14.77
C PHE A 92 -38.41 5.46 -15.19
N GLY A 93 -39.33 4.51 -14.99
CA GLY A 93 -39.09 3.10 -15.30
C GLY A 93 -38.22 2.32 -14.29
N LEU A 94 -37.75 2.97 -13.21
CA LEU A 94 -36.91 2.34 -12.18
C LEU A 94 -37.63 2.16 -10.83
N THR A 95 -38.70 2.92 -10.57
CA THR A 95 -39.41 2.94 -9.27
C THR A 95 -40.20 1.66 -8.98
N GLN A 96 -40.55 0.90 -10.01
CA GLN A 96 -41.31 -0.36 -9.91
C GLN A 96 -40.47 -1.57 -9.49
N CYS A 97 -39.15 -1.42 -9.38
CA CYS A 97 -38.23 -2.53 -9.18
C CYS A 97 -37.91 -2.84 -7.71
N SER A 98 -38.71 -2.36 -6.76
CA SER A 98 -38.52 -2.65 -5.32
C SER A 98 -38.71 -4.13 -4.98
N ASN A 99 -39.61 -4.81 -5.69
CA ASN A 99 -39.85 -6.25 -5.56
C ASN A 99 -39.06 -7.09 -6.57
N GLY A 100 -38.22 -6.45 -7.39
CA GLY A 100 -37.42 -7.08 -8.43
C GLY A 100 -37.94 -6.79 -9.84
N CYS A 101 -36.99 -6.66 -10.75
CA CYS A 101 -37.18 -6.47 -12.17
C CYS A 101 -36.25 -7.38 -12.97
N GLU A 102 -36.58 -7.56 -14.25
CA GLU A 102 -35.84 -8.31 -15.25
C GLU A 102 -35.61 -7.44 -16.48
N GLY A 103 -34.40 -7.51 -17.05
CA GLY A 103 -34.05 -6.92 -18.34
C GLY A 103 -32.80 -7.58 -18.90
N SER A 104 -32.67 -7.63 -20.22
CA SER A 104 -31.50 -8.07 -21.00
C SER A 104 -30.66 -6.87 -21.44
N TYR A 105 -29.45 -7.10 -21.97
CA TYR A 105 -28.53 -6.02 -22.37
C TYR A 105 -29.13 -5.01 -23.37
N ASP A 106 -30.11 -5.42 -24.16
CA ASP A 106 -30.83 -4.65 -25.17
C ASP A 106 -32.16 -4.06 -24.66
N SER A 107 -32.49 -4.26 -23.38
CA SER A 107 -33.74 -3.78 -22.79
C SER A 107 -33.68 -2.28 -22.50
N ASN A 108 -34.48 -1.51 -23.22
CA ASN A 108 -34.67 -0.07 -22.95
C ASN A 108 -35.57 0.21 -21.72
N ASN A 109 -36.31 -0.80 -21.25
CA ASN A 109 -37.14 -0.73 -20.06
C ASN A 109 -37.04 -2.04 -19.28
N LEU A 110 -37.27 -1.95 -17.98
CA LEU A 110 -37.31 -3.13 -17.11
C LEU A 110 -38.72 -3.71 -17.02
N SER A 111 -38.79 -5.03 -17.04
CA SER A 111 -40.03 -5.79 -16.81
C SER A 111 -40.10 -6.25 -15.35
N VAL A 112 -41.31 -6.37 -14.79
CA VAL A 112 -41.48 -6.77 -13.39
C VAL A 112 -41.10 -8.24 -13.21
N PHE A 113 -40.29 -8.53 -12.19
CA PHE A 113 -39.97 -9.91 -11.81
C PHE A 113 -41.21 -10.58 -11.23
N SER A 114 -41.63 -11.72 -11.76
CA SER A 114 -42.84 -12.45 -11.32
C SER A 114 -42.59 -13.94 -11.16
N GLY A 115 -43.26 -14.56 -10.19
CA GLY A 115 -43.07 -15.98 -9.84
C GLY A 115 -41.62 -16.30 -9.50
N ASP A 116 -41.09 -17.36 -10.11
CA ASP A 116 -39.70 -17.80 -9.94
C ASP A 116 -38.69 -17.10 -10.87
N GLY A 117 -39.15 -16.13 -11.67
CA GLY A 117 -38.38 -15.43 -12.68
C GLY A 117 -38.18 -16.23 -13.96
N ARG A 118 -37.78 -15.54 -15.03
CA ARG A 118 -37.51 -16.15 -16.33
C ARG A 118 -36.05 -16.56 -16.47
N ASN A 119 -35.83 -17.64 -17.21
CA ASN A 119 -34.50 -18.09 -17.61
C ASN A 119 -33.95 -17.19 -18.73
N LEU A 120 -32.65 -16.92 -18.66
CA LEU A 120 -31.91 -16.30 -19.76
C LEU A 120 -31.55 -17.38 -20.79
N TYR A 121 -31.74 -17.05 -22.06
CA TYR A 121 -31.33 -17.84 -23.20
C TYR A 121 -30.01 -17.33 -23.73
N LEU A 122 -29.11 -18.24 -24.08
CA LEU A 122 -27.82 -17.92 -24.70
C LEU A 122 -27.93 -18.07 -26.21
N SER A 123 -27.70 -16.98 -26.93
CA SER A 123 -27.54 -16.97 -28.40
C SER A 123 -26.16 -16.41 -28.78
N ASP A 124 -25.86 -16.33 -30.09
CA ASP A 124 -24.59 -15.78 -30.59
C ASP A 124 -24.31 -14.33 -30.14
N ASN A 125 -25.35 -13.57 -29.80
CA ASN A 125 -25.27 -12.17 -29.37
C ASN A 125 -25.28 -12.00 -27.84
N GLY A 126 -25.26 -13.09 -27.07
CA GLY A 126 -25.23 -13.07 -25.60
C GLY A 126 -26.51 -13.58 -24.93
N TYR A 127 -26.70 -13.17 -23.67
CA TYR A 127 -27.81 -13.63 -22.82
C TYR A 127 -29.04 -12.72 -22.92
N LYS A 128 -30.21 -13.30 -23.21
CA LYS A 128 -31.46 -12.56 -23.40
C LYS A 128 -32.70 -13.38 -23.01
N TYR A 129 -33.87 -12.75 -22.89
CA TYR A 129 -35.11 -13.43 -22.48
C TYR A 129 -35.90 -14.06 -23.65
N SER A 130 -35.36 -14.02 -24.86
CA SER A 130 -35.99 -14.56 -26.06
C SER A 130 -34.89 -14.98 -27.03
N ASP A 131 -35.05 -16.13 -27.70
CA ASP A 131 -34.12 -16.68 -28.70
C ASP A 131 -32.79 -17.21 -28.12
N GLY A 132 -32.40 -18.42 -28.56
CA GLY A 132 -31.22 -19.16 -28.09
C GLY A 132 -31.53 -20.44 -27.29
N ILE A 133 -30.48 -20.97 -26.66
CA ILE A 133 -30.56 -22.17 -25.80
C ILE A 133 -30.90 -21.74 -24.38
N GLU A 134 -31.92 -22.36 -23.79
CA GLU A 134 -32.33 -22.08 -22.42
C GLU A 134 -31.20 -22.39 -21.43
N THR A 135 -30.92 -21.46 -20.52
CA THR A 135 -29.94 -21.64 -19.44
C THR A 135 -30.61 -21.58 -18.08
N TYR A 136 -29.93 -22.02 -17.02
CA TYR A 136 -30.43 -21.92 -15.64
C TYR A 136 -30.17 -20.54 -15.00
N TYR A 137 -29.55 -19.61 -15.72
CA TYR A 137 -29.27 -18.27 -15.20
C TYR A 137 -30.55 -17.43 -15.19
N ARG A 138 -30.82 -16.80 -14.04
CA ARG A 138 -31.93 -15.85 -13.86
C ARG A 138 -31.39 -14.55 -13.28
N ARG A 139 -31.99 -13.42 -13.65
CA ARG A 139 -31.56 -12.09 -13.21
C ARG A 139 -32.71 -11.38 -12.49
N ARG A 140 -32.47 -10.98 -11.23
CA ARG A 140 -33.39 -10.14 -10.46
C ARG A 140 -32.71 -8.83 -10.07
N ILE A 141 -33.17 -7.73 -10.62
CA ILE A 141 -32.67 -6.37 -10.35
C ILE A 141 -33.59 -5.74 -9.31
N THR A 142 -33.06 -5.46 -8.12
CA THR A 142 -33.85 -4.80 -7.06
C THR A 142 -33.34 -3.38 -6.85
N ILE A 143 -34.23 -2.40 -6.96
CA ILE A 143 -33.90 -0.98 -6.79
C ILE A 143 -34.63 -0.47 -5.55
N GLY A 144 -33.87 0.00 -4.58
CA GLY A 144 -34.41 0.54 -3.34
C GLY A 144 -33.54 1.69 -2.83
N ILE A 145 -34.17 2.61 -2.09
CA ILE A 145 -33.45 3.66 -1.38
C ILE A 145 -32.84 3.03 -0.13
N SER A 146 -31.52 2.90 -0.09
CA SER A 146 -30.81 2.42 1.09
C SER A 146 -30.06 3.57 1.75
N VAL A 147 -30.59 4.05 2.87
CA VAL A 147 -29.90 5.06 3.70
C VAL A 147 -28.64 4.45 4.34
N ALA A 148 -28.68 3.15 4.64
CA ALA A 148 -27.55 2.43 5.25
C ALA A 148 -26.32 2.32 4.33
N LEU A 149 -26.50 1.98 3.05
CA LEU A 149 -25.36 1.78 2.14
C LEU A 149 -24.67 3.10 1.78
N ILE A 150 -25.43 4.19 1.66
CA ILE A 150 -24.87 5.53 1.42
C ILE A 150 -23.99 5.95 2.60
N ASN A 151 -24.44 5.74 3.84
CA ASN A 151 -23.64 6.08 5.03
C ASN A 151 -22.35 5.24 5.10
N VAL A 152 -22.40 3.95 4.77
CA VAL A 152 -21.20 3.10 4.72
C VAL A 152 -20.25 3.56 3.61
N PHE A 153 -20.77 3.89 2.43
CA PHE A 153 -19.96 4.37 1.31
C PHE A 153 -19.29 5.71 1.63
N VAL A 154 -20.04 6.68 2.18
CA VAL A 154 -19.51 7.98 2.61
C VAL A 154 -18.47 7.80 3.72
N ALA A 155 -18.74 6.94 4.71
CA ALA A 155 -17.76 6.61 5.74
C ALA A 155 -16.49 5.98 5.15
N SER A 156 -16.63 5.11 4.14
CA SER A 156 -15.49 4.48 3.46
C SER A 156 -14.64 5.50 2.70
N ILE A 157 -15.27 6.41 1.94
CA ILE A 157 -14.56 7.50 1.25
C ILE A 157 -13.84 8.37 2.27
N LYS A 158 -14.53 8.80 3.34
CA LYS A 158 -13.93 9.62 4.39
C LYS A 158 -12.75 8.91 5.07
N SER A 159 -12.84 7.60 5.28
CA SER A 159 -11.74 6.79 5.80
C SER A 159 -10.54 6.75 4.84
N GLN A 160 -10.79 6.64 3.52
CA GLN A 160 -9.72 6.65 2.51
C GLN A 160 -9.02 8.01 2.43
N SER A 161 -9.79 9.11 2.43
CA SER A 161 -9.24 10.47 2.44
C SER A 161 -8.32 10.71 3.63
N ARG A 162 -8.71 10.29 4.84
CA ARG A 162 -7.88 10.39 6.06
C ARG A 162 -6.54 9.67 5.94
N ILE A 163 -6.51 8.51 5.30
CA ILE A 163 -5.28 7.76 5.06
C ILE A 163 -4.35 8.56 4.14
N ILE A 164 -4.87 9.11 3.05
CA ILE A 164 -4.09 9.94 2.10
C ILE A 164 -3.51 11.16 2.82
N TYR A 165 -4.32 11.90 3.58
CA TYR A 165 -3.84 13.06 4.33
C TYR A 165 -2.76 12.69 5.35
N SER A 166 -2.90 11.54 6.02
CA SER A 166 -1.90 11.07 6.99
C SER A 166 -0.58 10.66 6.31
N GLN A 167 -0.66 10.05 5.12
CA GLN A 167 0.52 9.68 4.32
C GLN A 167 1.28 10.92 3.85
N GLU A 168 0.59 11.91 3.28
CA GLU A 168 1.21 13.16 2.82
C GLU A 168 1.91 13.90 3.97
N LEU A 169 1.30 13.89 5.15
CA LEU A 169 1.83 14.52 6.36
C LEU A 169 3.08 13.78 6.87
N LEU A 170 3.09 12.44 6.80
CA LEU A 170 4.28 11.64 7.11
C LEU A 170 5.43 11.90 6.12
N GLU A 171 5.13 11.98 4.82
CA GLU A 171 6.13 12.23 3.78
C GLU A 171 6.80 13.60 3.95
N GLN A 172 5.99 14.65 4.13
CA GLN A 172 6.50 16.02 4.32
C GLN A 172 7.33 16.15 5.59
N SER A 173 6.87 15.55 6.67
CA SER A 173 7.56 15.62 7.95
C SER A 173 8.86 14.79 7.93
N SER A 174 8.89 13.67 7.23
CA SER A 174 10.11 12.89 6.95
C SER A 174 11.10 13.66 6.08
N TYR A 175 10.63 14.33 5.02
CA TYR A 175 11.46 15.18 4.17
C TYR A 175 12.14 16.29 4.98
N VAL A 176 11.36 17.02 5.80
CA VAL A 176 11.86 18.09 6.66
C VAL A 176 12.92 17.57 7.63
N LEU A 177 12.68 16.43 8.27
CA LEU A 177 13.65 15.81 9.16
C LEU A 177 14.92 15.38 8.45
N GLU A 178 14.83 14.70 7.30
CA GLU A 178 16.01 14.26 6.57
C GLU A 178 16.82 15.44 6.05
N TYR A 179 16.14 16.49 5.55
CA TYR A 179 16.79 17.73 5.14
C TYR A 179 17.59 18.35 6.29
N MET A 180 16.96 18.56 7.45
CA MET A 180 17.64 19.13 8.62
C MET A 180 18.76 18.22 9.12
N ASN A 181 18.49 16.92 9.28
CA ASN A 181 19.45 15.94 9.76
C ASN A 181 20.67 15.83 8.86
N SER A 182 20.49 15.87 7.54
CA SER A 182 21.58 15.82 6.57
C SER A 182 22.59 16.95 6.81
N LYS A 183 22.10 18.18 7.08
CA LYS A 183 22.96 19.33 7.41
C LYS A 183 23.54 19.27 8.81
N ILE A 184 22.73 18.89 9.80
CA ILE A 184 23.15 18.71 11.20
C ILE A 184 24.29 17.69 11.32
N ARG A 185 24.22 16.59 10.56
CA ARG A 185 25.27 15.55 10.53
C ARG A 185 26.64 16.07 10.05
N MET A 186 26.68 17.18 9.31
CA MET A 186 27.90 17.77 8.76
C MET A 186 28.37 19.01 9.54
N ALA A 187 27.86 19.21 10.75
CA ALA A 187 28.24 20.36 11.55
C ALA A 187 29.68 20.27 12.06
N VAL A 188 30.36 21.41 12.08
CA VAL A 188 31.72 21.57 12.60
C VAL A 188 31.73 22.47 13.83
N LYS A 189 32.82 22.40 14.60
CA LYS A 189 33.00 23.20 15.81
C LYS A 189 33.35 24.64 15.42
N ASP A 190 32.70 25.63 16.03
CA ASP A 190 33.03 27.04 15.83
C ASP A 190 34.21 27.42 16.71
N VAL A 191 35.37 27.66 16.10
CA VAL A 191 36.61 28.02 16.82
C VAL A 191 36.69 29.51 17.12
N ASP A 192 36.12 30.34 16.24
CA ASP A 192 36.24 31.80 16.30
C ASP A 192 35.06 32.45 17.05
N GLY A 193 33.94 31.75 17.14
CA GLY A 193 32.73 32.22 17.82
C GLY A 193 31.89 33.20 17.01
N ASN A 194 32.03 33.21 15.68
CA ASN A 194 31.34 34.15 14.80
C ASN A 194 29.90 33.71 14.45
N CYS A 195 29.62 32.41 14.45
CA CYS A 195 28.28 31.85 14.20
C CYS A 195 27.55 31.54 15.51
N ILE A 196 28.26 30.88 16.44
CA ILE A 196 27.78 30.35 17.71
C ILE A 196 28.83 30.62 18.82
N VAL A 197 28.57 30.16 20.04
CA VAL A 197 29.55 30.31 21.14
C VAL A 197 30.83 29.56 20.79
N ALA A 198 31.97 30.26 20.91
CA ALA A 198 33.28 29.68 20.64
C ALA A 198 33.48 28.36 21.40
N GLY A 199 33.95 27.34 20.70
CA GLY A 199 34.17 26.01 21.23
C GLY A 199 32.94 25.10 21.25
N SER A 200 31.79 25.54 20.75
CA SER A 200 30.57 24.70 20.65
C SER A 200 30.37 24.18 19.23
N THR A 201 29.64 23.06 19.07
CA THR A 201 29.27 22.54 17.74
C THR A 201 27.90 23.06 17.28
N TYR A 202 26.97 23.19 18.24
CA TYR A 202 25.61 23.61 17.99
C TYR A 202 25.19 24.64 19.04
N ASN A 203 24.29 25.55 18.68
CA ASN A 203 23.64 26.44 19.63
C ASN A 203 22.12 26.36 19.47
N ILE A 204 21.41 26.21 20.57
CA ILE A 204 19.94 26.24 20.59
C ILE A 204 19.47 27.58 21.15
N SER A 205 18.48 28.19 20.50
CA SER A 205 17.87 29.44 20.94
C SER A 205 16.34 29.36 20.89
N GLY A 206 15.65 30.44 21.31
CA GLY A 206 14.19 30.53 21.23
C GLY A 206 13.43 29.49 22.08
N GLY A 207 14.01 29.06 23.21
CA GLY A 207 13.40 28.04 24.07
C GLY A 207 13.42 26.62 23.48
N GLY A 208 14.26 26.36 22.48
CA GLY A 208 14.35 25.07 21.79
C GLY A 208 13.84 25.08 20.36
N SER A 209 13.23 26.18 19.90
CA SER A 209 12.61 26.26 18.57
C SER A 209 13.56 26.65 17.44
N SER A 210 14.82 26.95 17.76
CA SER A 210 15.86 27.28 16.79
C SER A 210 17.16 26.54 17.11
N ILE A 211 17.84 26.07 16.07
CA ILE A 211 19.19 25.51 16.13
C ILE A 211 20.10 26.17 15.10
N ARG A 212 21.31 26.52 15.53
CA ARG A 212 22.34 27.13 14.70
C ARG A 212 23.64 26.34 14.77
N PHE A 213 24.34 26.24 13.64
CA PHE A 213 25.61 25.53 13.50
C PHE A 213 26.35 25.95 12.23
N ILE A 214 27.65 25.66 12.16
CA ILE A 214 28.43 25.81 10.93
C ILE A 214 28.44 24.48 10.18
N SER A 215 28.19 24.47 8.88
CA SER A 215 28.31 23.26 8.05
C SER A 215 28.76 23.60 6.64
N TYR A 216 29.34 22.62 5.94
CA TYR A 216 29.77 22.78 4.56
C TYR A 216 28.59 23.11 3.63
N ASP A 217 28.80 24.07 2.75
CA ASP A 217 27.91 24.43 1.67
C ASP A 217 28.55 24.10 0.32
N ALA A 218 27.93 23.19 -0.43
CA ALA A 218 28.44 22.76 -1.72
C ALA A 218 28.32 23.87 -2.79
N GLU A 219 27.35 24.77 -2.67
CA GLU A 219 27.15 25.85 -3.65
C GLU A 219 28.19 26.96 -3.45
N ALA A 220 28.47 27.31 -2.19
CA ALA A 220 29.51 28.27 -1.85
C ALA A 220 30.93 27.67 -1.89
N SER A 221 31.04 26.34 -1.93
CA SER A 221 32.31 25.60 -1.77
C SER A 221 33.06 25.97 -0.48
N ASP A 222 32.34 26.39 0.56
CA ASP A 222 32.89 26.85 1.83
C ASP A 222 31.93 26.52 2.99
N TYR A 223 32.41 26.70 4.23
CA TYR A 223 31.61 26.54 5.44
C TYR A 223 30.77 27.78 5.70
N THR A 224 29.48 27.58 5.92
CA THR A 224 28.54 28.66 6.20
C THR A 224 27.80 28.44 7.51
N CYS A 225 27.47 29.54 8.17
CA CYS A 225 26.61 29.54 9.35
C CYS A 225 25.16 29.27 8.90
N LYS A 226 24.52 28.23 9.44
CA LYS A 226 23.14 27.83 9.12
C LYS A 226 22.25 27.86 10.34
N GLU A 227 20.99 28.18 10.14
CA GLU A 227 19.99 28.16 11.19
C GLU A 227 18.67 27.57 10.70
N PHE A 228 18.10 26.68 11.50
CA PHE A 228 16.73 26.20 11.35
C PHE A 228 15.88 26.69 12.50
N PHE A 229 14.72 27.26 12.20
CA PHE A 229 13.85 27.86 13.21
C PHE A 229 12.38 27.76 12.83
N LEU A 230 11.52 27.84 13.84
CA LEU A 230 10.07 27.94 13.68
C LEU A 230 9.65 29.40 13.68
N ASP A 231 8.96 29.84 12.63
CA ASP A 231 8.38 31.18 12.53
C ASP A 231 7.01 31.11 11.86
N ASN A 232 5.99 31.74 12.45
CA ASN A 232 4.62 31.78 11.93
C ASN A 232 4.06 30.38 11.56
N ASN A 233 4.26 29.38 12.42
CA ASN A 233 3.88 27.97 12.21
C ASN A 233 4.54 27.30 10.98
N LEU A 234 5.62 27.87 10.46
CA LEU A 234 6.40 27.33 9.35
C LEU A 234 7.84 27.08 9.78
N ILE A 235 8.38 25.95 9.35
CA ILE A 235 9.80 25.64 9.55
C ILE A 235 10.58 26.33 8.45
N LYS A 236 11.49 27.21 8.85
CA LYS A 236 12.35 27.97 7.95
C LYS A 236 13.80 27.63 8.16
N GLY A 237 14.57 27.70 7.08
CA GLY A 237 16.02 27.65 7.09
C GLY A 237 16.60 28.97 6.59
N ARG A 238 17.80 29.31 7.04
CA ARG A 238 18.62 30.36 6.44
C ARG A 238 20.10 29.99 6.52
N SER A 239 20.87 30.51 5.57
CA SER A 239 22.31 30.34 5.50
C SER A 239 22.98 31.70 5.37
N SER A 240 24.14 31.86 5.99
CA SER A 240 25.03 33.01 5.79
C SER A 240 25.87 32.83 4.52
N THR A 241 26.47 33.93 4.05
CA THR A 241 27.51 33.93 3.02
C THR A 241 28.87 33.47 3.55
N ASP A 242 29.05 33.43 4.86
CA ASP A 242 30.29 33.06 5.55
C ASP A 242 30.00 32.27 6.84
N THR A 243 31.02 32.06 7.67
CA THR A 243 30.91 31.45 9.00
C THR A 243 30.37 32.39 10.08
N SER A 244 29.86 33.58 9.73
CA SER A 244 29.33 34.57 10.67
C SER A 244 27.81 34.56 10.71
N SER A 245 27.25 34.73 11.90
CA SER A 245 25.80 34.90 12.10
C SER A 245 25.29 36.29 11.70
N SER A 246 26.19 37.24 11.41
CA SER A 246 25.83 38.60 10.99
C SER A 246 25.38 38.69 9.53
N ASN A 247 25.82 37.73 8.69
CA ASN A 247 25.65 37.78 7.24
C ASN A 247 24.58 36.81 6.72
N PHE A 248 23.57 36.50 7.54
CA PHE A 248 22.46 35.65 7.13
C PHE A 248 21.68 36.22 5.94
N GLY A 249 21.48 35.40 4.91
CA GLY A 249 20.58 35.70 3.81
C GLY A 249 19.10 35.56 4.17
N ALA A 250 18.24 35.69 3.16
CA ALA A 250 16.81 35.51 3.30
C ALA A 250 16.44 34.09 3.75
N ALA A 251 15.43 33.97 4.60
CA ALA A 251 14.93 32.68 5.06
C ALA A 251 14.05 32.01 4.01
N PHE A 252 14.22 30.70 3.83
CA PHE A 252 13.41 29.86 2.95
C PHE A 252 12.56 28.89 3.76
N ILE A 253 11.41 28.49 3.22
CA ILE A 253 10.49 27.55 3.87
C ILE A 253 10.91 26.12 3.51
N ILE A 254 11.04 25.24 4.51
CA ILE A 254 11.47 23.84 4.32
C ILE A 254 10.28 22.91 4.11
N ALA A 255 9.15 23.18 4.76
CA ALA A 255 7.92 22.39 4.63
C ALA A 255 6.91 23.08 3.69
N SER A 256 6.02 22.32 3.06
CA SER A 256 4.92 22.95 2.31
C SER A 256 4.06 23.87 3.22
N PRO A 257 3.68 25.09 2.77
CA PRO A 257 2.87 26.04 3.57
C PRO A 257 1.46 25.53 3.95
N SER A 258 1.00 24.48 3.25
CA SER A 258 -0.24 23.77 3.54
C SER A 258 -0.23 23.01 4.87
N PHE A 259 0.97 22.78 5.44
CA PHE A 259 1.14 22.16 6.75
C PHE A 259 1.50 23.24 7.78
N LYS A 260 0.91 23.12 8.96
CA LYS A 260 1.17 24.03 10.07
C LYS A 260 1.91 23.29 11.17
N VAL A 261 2.91 23.95 11.74
CA VAL A 261 3.75 23.39 12.80
C VAL A 261 3.37 24.03 14.13
N ASN A 262 2.84 23.24 15.06
CA ASN A 262 2.49 23.70 16.40
C ASN A 262 3.74 23.88 17.26
N SER A 263 4.71 22.97 17.10
CA SER A 263 5.94 23.01 17.88
C SER A 263 7.10 22.38 17.12
N LEU A 264 8.25 23.02 17.20
CA LEU A 264 9.55 22.50 16.80
C LEU A 264 10.45 22.58 18.04
N LYS A 265 11.11 21.48 18.38
CA LYS A 265 12.03 21.44 19.52
C LYS A 265 13.30 20.68 19.17
N PHE A 266 14.43 21.34 19.37
CA PHE A 266 15.76 20.75 19.30
C PHE A 266 16.28 20.44 20.71
N SER A 267 17.09 19.40 20.83
CA SER A 267 17.79 19.05 22.06
C SER A 267 19.16 18.48 21.71
N ILE A 268 20.21 18.95 22.37
CA ILE A 268 21.58 18.49 22.18
C ILE A 268 21.96 17.57 23.33
N PHE A 269 22.62 16.45 23.02
CA PHE A 269 23.19 15.54 24.00
C PHE A 269 24.65 15.25 23.67
N GLY A 270 25.53 15.32 24.68
CA GLY A 270 26.90 14.83 24.59
C GLY A 270 27.89 15.73 23.82
N ASP A 271 27.74 17.05 23.80
CA ASP A 271 28.75 17.97 23.21
C ASP A 271 29.96 18.13 24.15
N SER A 272 30.68 17.04 24.40
CA SER A 272 31.85 16.96 25.28
C SER A 272 33.00 16.24 24.60
N ILE A 273 34.24 16.42 25.08
CA ILE A 273 35.46 15.87 24.44
C ILE A 273 35.36 14.34 24.22
N ASP A 274 34.72 13.60 25.12
CA ASP A 274 34.62 12.13 25.07
C ASP A 274 33.34 11.60 24.40
N ASN A 275 32.38 12.47 24.08
CA ASN A 275 31.11 12.05 23.49
C ASN A 275 30.84 12.81 22.19
N GLN A 276 30.40 12.07 21.18
CA GLN A 276 29.96 12.70 19.94
C GLN A 276 28.60 13.38 20.17
N PRO A 277 28.43 14.66 19.77
CA PRO A 277 27.17 15.35 19.95
C PRO A 277 26.06 14.76 19.09
N ARG A 278 24.90 14.58 19.70
CA ARG A 278 23.65 14.14 19.07
C ARG A 278 22.62 15.24 19.20
N VAL A 279 21.95 15.54 18.09
CA VAL A 279 20.86 16.50 18.03
C VAL A 279 19.57 15.74 17.79
N THR A 280 18.63 15.84 18.72
CA THR A 280 17.27 15.32 18.58
C THR A 280 16.35 16.46 18.16
N THR A 281 15.59 16.21 17.09
CA THR A 281 14.57 17.11 16.54
C THR A 281 13.20 16.49 16.77
N LEU A 282 12.32 17.22 17.46
CA LEU A 282 10.92 16.86 17.68
C LEU A 282 10.02 17.86 16.96
N ILE A 283 9.12 17.37 16.12
CA ILE A 283 8.20 18.19 15.33
C ILE A 283 6.76 17.75 15.60
N ASN A 284 5.89 18.71 15.88
CA ASN A 284 4.44 18.53 15.92
C ASN A 284 3.80 19.33 14.77
N MET A 285 3.22 18.62 13.80
CA MET A 285 2.64 19.21 12.60
C MET A 285 1.18 18.78 12.45
N HIS A 286 0.37 19.62 11.81
CA HIS A 286 -0.99 19.29 11.44
C HIS A 286 -1.36 19.83 10.06
N LYS A 287 -2.40 19.23 9.49
CA LYS A 287 -3.09 19.68 8.28
C LYS A 287 -4.59 19.70 8.56
N GLU A 288 -5.24 20.82 8.23
CA GLU A 288 -6.69 20.94 8.29
C GLU A 288 -7.32 20.24 7.06
N GLU A 289 -8.27 19.34 7.30
CA GLU A 289 -9.07 18.65 6.29
C GLU A 289 -10.28 19.52 5.91
N GLN A 290 -10.83 19.33 4.71
CA GLN A 290 -12.00 20.09 4.21
C GLN A 290 -13.24 20.01 5.11
N ASP A 291 -13.32 18.99 5.98
CA ASP A 291 -14.45 18.70 6.85
C ASP A 291 -14.24 19.21 8.31
N GLY A 292 -13.26 20.10 8.52
CA GLY A 292 -12.87 20.62 9.85
C GLY A 292 -12.13 19.61 10.73
N VAL A 293 -11.87 18.40 10.22
CA VAL A 293 -11.07 17.38 10.88
C VAL A 293 -9.58 17.74 10.72
N THR A 294 -8.79 17.67 11.79
CA THR A 294 -7.36 17.98 11.72
C THR A 294 -6.55 16.69 11.85
N SER A 295 -5.76 16.36 10.83
CA SER A 295 -4.75 15.31 10.92
C SER A 295 -3.51 15.87 11.59
N LYS A 296 -3.00 15.19 12.63
CA LYS A 296 -1.85 15.63 13.42
C LYS A 296 -0.79 14.52 13.43
N ILE A 297 0.48 14.90 13.41
CA ILE A 297 1.60 13.98 13.63
C ILE A 297 2.58 14.59 14.62
N THR A 298 3.20 13.73 15.42
CA THR A 298 4.38 14.09 16.19
C THR A 298 5.47 13.10 15.82
N ILE A 299 6.59 13.62 15.33
CA ILE A 299 7.73 12.81 14.92
C ILE A 299 9.01 13.30 15.57
N GLN A 300 9.88 12.34 15.85
CA GLN A 300 11.19 12.59 16.42
C GLN A 300 12.25 11.91 15.58
N SER A 301 13.37 12.59 15.35
CA SER A 301 14.59 11.96 14.82
C SER A 301 15.82 12.53 15.49
N THR A 302 16.89 11.74 15.49
CA THR A 302 18.16 12.12 16.10
C THR A 302 19.28 11.96 15.08
N ALA A 303 20.08 13.01 14.91
CA ALA A 303 21.27 13.04 14.09
C ALA A 303 22.51 13.12 14.97
N SER A 304 23.50 12.27 14.71
CA SER A 304 24.84 12.38 15.29
C SER A 304 25.76 13.10 14.32
N LYS A 305 26.69 13.92 14.81
CA LYS A 305 27.76 14.50 13.97
C LYS A 305 28.53 13.38 13.26
N ARG A 306 28.89 13.54 11.98
CA ARG A 306 29.82 12.62 11.30
C ARG A 306 31.25 12.87 11.78
N GLN A 307 31.97 11.80 12.05
CA GLN A 307 33.40 11.86 12.36
C GLN A 307 34.17 12.12 11.06
N LEU A 308 34.34 13.40 10.72
CA LEU A 308 35.23 13.85 9.64
C LEU A 308 36.58 14.17 10.27
N GLU A 309 37.27 13.15 10.79
CA GLU A 309 38.67 13.26 11.20
C GLU A 309 39.44 12.11 10.54
N ILE A 310 40.17 12.45 9.49
CA ILE A 310 41.42 11.80 9.07
C ILE A 310 42.44 12.92 8.97
#